data_AF-A0A383A2F3-F1
#
_entry.id   AF-A0A383A2F3-F1
#
_cell.length_a   1.000
_cell.length_b   1.000
_cell.length_c   1.000
_cell.angle_alpha   90.00
_cell.angle_beta   90.00
_cell.angle_gamma   90.00
#
_symmetry.space_group_name_H-M   'P 1'
#
loop_
_entity.id
_entity.type
_entity.pdbx_description
1 polymer ?
#
loop_
_entity_poly.entity_id
_entity_poly.type
_entity_poly.pdbx_seq_one_letter_code
_entity_poly.pdbx_strand_id
1 'polypeptide(L)'
;MQSNRILIRALIITALFFFTNQVILAQLSDLKTRCLWIVRESMYTESSIDTALVYAYQSNYDVVFIQVRGRGYAFYDSNIVPKHPKIDPAFDPLEYATT
;
A
#
# COMPACT_ATOMS: atom_id res chain seq x y z
N MET A 1 26.60 52.82 13.22
CA MET A 1 26.94 51.69 14.14
C MET A 1 25.76 50.74 14.42
N GLN A 2 24.53 51.23 14.61
CA GLN A 2 23.39 50.40 15.01
C GLN A 2 22.89 49.44 13.90
N SER A 3 22.88 49.88 12.63
CA SER A 3 22.48 49.06 11.48
C SER A 3 23.36 47.80 11.28
N ASN A 4 24.69 47.93 11.38
CA ASN A 4 25.62 46.80 11.29
C ASN A 4 25.39 45.75 12.39
N ARG A 5 24.97 46.17 13.59
CA ARG A 5 24.64 45.24 14.68
C ARG A 5 23.38 44.43 14.39
N ILE A 6 22.40 45.01 13.69
CA ILE A 6 21.17 44.32 13.30
C ILE A 6 21.46 43.29 12.20
N LEU A 7 22.27 43.66 11.20
CA LEU A 7 22.71 42.77 10.13
C LEU A 7 23.45 41.54 10.65
N ILE A 8 24.39 41.73 11.59
CA ILE A 8 25.14 40.63 12.21
C ILE A 8 24.20 39.69 12.99
N ARG A 9 23.24 40.25 13.73
CA ARG A 9 22.24 39.44 14.47
C ARG A 9 21.35 38.65 13.53
N ALA A 10 20.91 39.25 12.43
CA ALA A 10 20.10 38.56 11.42
C ALA A 10 20.89 37.40 10.79
N LEU A 11 22.16 37.62 10.43
CA LEU A 11 23.03 36.56 9.89
C LEU A 11 23.22 35.40 10.87
N ILE A 12 23.43 35.70 12.16
CA ILE A 12 23.56 34.68 13.21
C ILE A 12 22.25 33.88 13.36
N ILE A 13 21.10 34.56 13.39
CA ILE A 13 19.80 33.89 13.52
C ILE A 13 19.52 32.99 12.31
N THR A 14 19.82 33.46 11.10
CA THR A 14 19.67 32.66 9.87
C THR A 14 20.61 31.46 9.89
N ALA A 15 21.88 31.64 10.25
CA ALA A 15 22.84 30.55 10.38
C ALA A 15 22.39 29.51 11.43
N LEU A 16 21.91 29.96 12.59
CA LEU A 16 21.37 29.08 13.64
C LEU A 16 20.09 28.37 13.19
N PHE A 17 19.21 29.03 12.44
CA PHE A 17 18.01 28.41 11.87
C PHE A 17 18.37 27.26 10.92
N PHE A 18 19.34 27.47 10.03
CA PHE A 18 19.84 26.42 9.14
C PHE A 18 20.60 25.31 9.90
N PHE A 19 21.28 25.63 11.00
CA PHE A 19 21.94 24.62 11.85
C PHE A 19 20.97 23.79 12.69
N THR A 20 19.77 24.32 12.98
CA THR A 20 18.78 23.67 13.86
C THR A 20 17.72 22.87 13.12
N ASN A 21 17.53 23.08 11.81
CA ASN A 21 16.37 22.54 11.06
C ASN A 21 16.69 21.49 9.97
N GLN A 22 17.79 20.74 10.05
CA GLN A 22 18.11 19.75 9.00
C GLN A 22 17.75 18.30 9.31
N VAL A 23 17.09 18.01 10.44
CA VAL A 23 16.68 16.63 10.76
C VAL A 23 15.16 16.55 10.86
N ILE A 24 14.48 16.79 9.74
CA ILE A 24 13.17 16.18 9.53
C ILE A 24 13.46 14.71 9.18
N LEU A 25 13.70 13.90 10.21
CA LEU A 25 13.53 12.46 10.04
C LEU A 25 12.06 12.27 9.70
N ALA A 26 11.77 11.97 8.42
CA ALA A 26 10.51 11.32 8.11
C ALA A 26 10.41 10.16 9.09
N GLN A 27 9.35 10.17 9.89
CA GLN A 27 9.14 9.16 10.91
C GLN A 27 8.89 7.85 10.16
N LEU A 28 9.97 7.18 9.76
CA LEU A 28 10.01 5.75 9.44
C LEU A 28 9.84 5.04 10.78
N SER A 29 8.70 5.27 11.44
CA SER A 29 8.25 4.31 12.43
C SER A 29 8.23 2.99 11.69
N ASP A 30 8.88 1.97 12.24
CA ASP A 30 8.74 0.61 11.73
C ASP A 30 7.26 0.38 11.46
N LEU A 31 6.94 0.10 10.19
CA LEU A 31 5.57 -0.16 9.78
C LEU A 31 5.15 -1.43 10.50
N LYS A 32 4.51 -1.27 11.66
CA LYS A 32 4.07 -2.36 12.53
C LYS A 32 3.16 -3.34 11.79
N THR A 33 2.48 -2.88 10.75
CA THR A 33 1.62 -3.68 9.90
C THR A 33 1.90 -3.33 8.45
N ARG A 34 2.34 -4.31 7.68
CA ARG A 34 2.51 -4.21 6.24
C ARG A 34 1.30 -4.80 5.56
N CYS A 35 0.68 -3.98 4.72
CA CYS A 35 -0.49 -4.40 3.96
C CYS A 35 -0.15 -4.54 2.48
N LEU A 36 -0.69 -5.56 1.82
CA LEU A 36 -0.61 -5.76 0.37
C LEU A 36 -2.00 -5.70 -0.25
N TRP A 37 -2.13 -4.99 -1.36
CA TRP A 37 -3.35 -4.99 -2.17
C TRP A 37 -3.21 -5.94 -3.35
N ILE A 38 -3.94 -7.05 -3.31
CA ILE A 38 -3.97 -8.04 -4.39
C ILE A 38 -5.01 -7.58 -5.42
N VAL A 39 -4.55 -7.34 -6.65
CA VAL A 39 -5.40 -6.90 -7.74
C VAL A 39 -6.26 -8.04 -8.29
N ARG A 40 -7.40 -7.68 -8.86
CA ARG A 40 -8.37 -8.65 -9.40
C ARG A 40 -7.79 -9.61 -10.44
N GLU A 41 -6.77 -9.22 -11.19
CA GLU A 41 -6.12 -10.08 -12.17
C GLU A 41 -5.43 -11.31 -11.54
N SER A 42 -5.12 -11.26 -10.24
CA SER A 42 -4.60 -12.41 -9.48
C SER A 42 -5.68 -13.41 -9.07
N MET A 43 -6.96 -13.11 -9.30
CA MET A 43 -8.11 -13.93 -8.86
C MET A 43 -8.72 -14.77 -10.00
N TYR A 44 -7.99 -15.00 -11.10
CA TYR A 44 -8.52 -15.76 -12.23
C TYR A 44 -8.44 -17.29 -12.05
N THR A 45 -7.39 -17.79 -11.40
CA THR A 45 -7.15 -19.22 -11.20
C THR A 45 -6.58 -19.47 -9.81
N GLU A 46 -6.68 -20.72 -9.35
CA GLU A 46 -6.05 -21.17 -8.09
C GLU A 46 -4.55 -20.82 -8.07
N SER A 47 -3.82 -21.17 -9.13
CA SER A 47 -2.39 -20.90 -9.24
C SER A 47 -2.04 -19.40 -9.18
N SER A 48 -2.86 -18.51 -9.75
CA SER A 48 -2.61 -17.07 -9.66
C SER A 48 -2.84 -16.52 -8.26
N ILE A 49 -3.84 -17.06 -7.55
CA ILE A 49 -4.14 -16.72 -6.16
C ILE A 49 -3.01 -17.20 -5.26
N ASP A 50 -2.60 -18.47 -5.39
CA ASP A 50 -1.50 -19.06 -4.64
C ASP A 50 -0.22 -18.24 -4.81
N THR A 51 0.11 -17.87 -6.05
CA THR A 51 1.30 -17.06 -6.34
C THR A 51 1.25 -15.71 -5.63
N ALA A 52 0.09 -15.05 -5.60
CA ALA A 52 -0.09 -13.77 -4.94
C ALA A 52 -0.01 -13.88 -3.40
N LEU A 53 -0.62 -14.92 -2.82
CA LEU A 53 -0.61 -15.16 -1.37
C LEU A 53 0.77 -15.62 -0.88
N VAL A 54 1.45 -16.51 -1.62
CA VAL A 54 2.83 -16.91 -1.32
C VAL A 54 3.77 -15.73 -1.41
N TYR A 55 3.60 -14.85 -2.41
CA TYR A 55 4.38 -13.60 -2.48
C TYR A 55 4.15 -12.70 -1.27
N ALA A 56 2.89 -12.55 -0.83
CA ALA A 56 2.54 -11.78 0.36
C ALA A 56 3.23 -12.34 1.61
N TYR A 57 3.17 -13.67 1.78
CA TYR A 57 3.78 -14.39 2.88
C TYR A 57 5.32 -14.26 2.88
N GLN A 58 5.97 -14.54 1.74
CA GLN A 58 7.43 -14.46 1.61
C GLN A 58 7.97 -13.04 1.79
N SER A 59 7.19 -12.03 1.39
CA SER A 59 7.52 -10.62 1.59
C SER A 59 7.18 -10.13 3.00
N ASN A 60 6.66 -11.00 3.87
CA ASN A 60 6.27 -10.75 5.25
C ASN A 60 5.18 -9.67 5.40
N TYR A 61 4.20 -9.62 4.49
CA TYR A 61 3.01 -8.80 4.69
C TYR A 61 2.08 -9.42 5.74
N ASP A 62 1.57 -8.59 6.64
CA ASP A 62 0.70 -9.03 7.74
C ASP A 62 -0.77 -9.12 7.32
N VAL A 63 -1.18 -8.25 6.38
CA VAL A 63 -2.57 -8.12 5.94
C VAL A 63 -2.63 -8.06 4.42
N VAL A 64 -3.51 -8.85 3.83
CA VAL A 64 -3.82 -8.81 2.40
C VAL A 64 -5.23 -8.27 2.16
N PHE A 65 -5.36 -7.32 1.24
CA PHE A 65 -6.63 -6.83 0.75
C PHE A 65 -6.87 -7.39 -0.64
N ILE A 66 -7.88 -8.24 -0.77
CA ILE A 66 -8.21 -8.91 -2.04
C ILE A 66 -9.27 -8.09 -2.77
N GLN A 67 -8.98 -7.72 -4.02
CA GLN A 67 -9.94 -7.04 -4.88
C GLN A 67 -10.94 -8.03 -5.51
N VAL A 68 -12.10 -8.18 -4.87
CA VAL A 68 -13.15 -9.15 -5.28
C VAL A 68 -14.14 -8.64 -6.34
N ARG A 69 -14.08 -7.35 -6.69
CA ARG A 69 -14.97 -6.73 -7.69
C ARG A 69 -14.19 -5.74 -8.55
N GLY A 70 -14.45 -5.75 -9.87
CA GLY A 70 -13.88 -4.76 -10.78
C GLY A 70 -14.52 -4.77 -12.17
N ARG A 71 -14.59 -3.62 -12.83
CA ARG A 71 -15.10 -3.46 -14.20
C ARG A 71 -16.50 -4.07 -14.44
N GLY A 72 -17.35 -4.04 -13.42
CA GLY A 72 -18.71 -4.60 -13.50
C GLY A 72 -18.81 -6.11 -13.28
N TYR A 73 -17.70 -6.79 -12.93
CA TYR A 73 -17.67 -8.22 -12.67
C TYR A 73 -17.33 -8.55 -11.20
N ALA A 74 -17.82 -9.70 -10.76
CA ALA A 74 -17.47 -10.36 -9.50
C ALA A 74 -16.38 -11.40 -9.72
N PHE A 75 -15.54 -11.56 -8.70
CA PHE A 75 -14.51 -12.61 -8.57
C PHE A 75 -14.89 -13.57 -7.44
N TYR A 76 -16.18 -13.93 -7.41
CA TYR A 76 -16.86 -14.81 -6.46
C TYR A 76 -18.25 -15.15 -7.03
N ASP A 77 -18.95 -16.11 -6.43
CA ASP A 77 -20.32 -16.43 -6.79
C ASP A 77 -21.31 -15.36 -6.28
N SER A 78 -21.89 -14.62 -7.23
CA SER A 78 -22.81 -13.52 -6.96
C SER A 78 -24.13 -13.72 -7.68
N ASN A 79 -25.23 -13.45 -6.95
CA ASN A 79 -26.58 -13.43 -7.51
C ASN A 79 -26.95 -12.08 -8.16
N ILE A 80 -26.07 -11.08 -8.07
CA ILE A 80 -26.37 -9.69 -8.49
C ILE A 80 -25.42 -9.23 -9.60
N VAL A 81 -24.14 -9.60 -9.50
CA VAL A 81 -23.08 -9.15 -10.42
C VAL A 81 -22.59 -10.35 -11.21
N PRO A 82 -22.44 -10.27 -12.54
CA PRO A 82 -21.92 -11.39 -13.31
C PRO A 82 -20.48 -11.74 -12.89
N LYS A 83 -20.17 -13.03 -12.85
CA LYS A 83 -18.78 -13.50 -12.69
C LYS A 83 -17.95 -13.09 -13.91
N HIS A 84 -16.68 -12.78 -13.70
CA HIS A 84 -15.80 -12.38 -14.81
C HIS A 84 -15.65 -13.53 -15.83
N PRO A 85 -15.77 -13.30 -17.15
CA PRO A 85 -15.78 -14.35 -18.18
C PRO A 85 -14.46 -15.12 -18.37
N LYS A 86 -13.41 -14.76 -17.61
CA LYS A 86 -12.11 -15.44 -17.63
C LYS A 86 -11.95 -16.44 -16.49
N ILE A 87 -12.89 -16.44 -15.55
CA ILE A 87 -12.92 -17.33 -14.39
C ILE A 87 -13.75 -18.53 -14.79
N ASP A 88 -13.30 -19.72 -14.43
CA ASP A 88 -14.10 -20.93 -14.61
C ASP A 88 -15.46 -20.75 -13.89
N PRO A 89 -16.61 -20.98 -14.56
CA PRO A 89 -17.92 -20.84 -13.93
C PRO A 89 -18.09 -21.68 -12.66
N ALA A 90 -17.43 -22.83 -12.55
CA ALA A 90 -17.49 -23.72 -11.39
C ALA A 90 -16.52 -23.33 -10.26
N PHE A 91 -15.64 -22.36 -10.48
CA PHE A 91 -14.64 -21.91 -9.52
C PHE A 91 -15.11 -20.64 -8.82
N ASP A 92 -15.09 -20.63 -7.47
CA ASP A 92 -15.23 -19.42 -6.66
C ASP A 92 -13.86 -18.95 -6.16
N PRO A 93 -13.29 -17.87 -6.75
CA PRO A 93 -11.98 -17.37 -6.35
C PRO A 93 -11.91 -16.82 -4.92
N LEU A 94 -13.00 -16.26 -4.40
CA LEU A 94 -13.02 -15.68 -3.06
C LEU A 94 -13.09 -16.76 -2.00
N GLU A 95 -13.92 -17.78 -2.22
CA GLU A 95 -13.97 -18.95 -1.36
C GLU A 95 -12.59 -19.60 -1.29
N TYR A 96 -11.96 -19.83 -2.44
CA TYR A 96 -10.61 -20.41 -2.51
C TYR A 96 -9.57 -19.55 -1.79
N ALA A 97 -9.58 -18.23 -1.97
CA ALA A 97 -8.58 -17.35 -1.37
C ALA A 97 -8.71 -17.15 0.16
N THR A 98 -9.78 -17.65 0.77
CA THR A 98 -10.06 -17.51 2.21
C THR A 98 -10.04 -18.83 2.98
N THR A 99 -9.82 -19.96 2.27
CA THR A 99 -9.69 -21.31 2.84
C THR A 99 -8.24 -21.59 3.23
#